data_AF-A0A2V9SY28-F1
#
_entry.id   AF-A0A2V9SY28-F1
#
_cell.length_a   1.000
_cell.length_b   1.000
_cell.length_c   1.000
_cell.angle_alpha   90.00
_cell.angle_beta   90.00
_cell.angle_gamma   90.00
#
_symmetry.space_group_name_H-M   'P 1'
#
loop_
_entity.id
_entity.type
_entity.pdbx_description
1 polymer ?
#
loop_
_entity_poly.entity_id
_entity_poly.type
_entity_poly.pdbx_seq_one_letter_code
_entity_poly.pdbx_strand_id
1 'polypeptide(L)'
;MIQFVFDSCGRVKAPRETWIVGIAAEAVGMTAARREVTIKSDWDRVTAVHPLAVHFCSLKCKDDYMAELFAPEASSEKVMVGPTEVVVERSGPAIRRVVTKLKSRSPRGKKRAA
;
A
#
# COMPACT_ATOMS: atom_id res chain seq x y z
N MET A 1 -24.60 -10.79 3.34
CA MET A 1 -24.08 -11.35 2.07
C MET A 1 -22.69 -10.77 1.84
N ILE A 2 -21.68 -11.58 1.52
CA ILE A 2 -20.29 -11.10 1.36
C ILE A 2 -20.06 -10.79 -0.12
N GLN A 3 -19.44 -9.64 -0.41
CA GLN A 3 -19.00 -9.24 -1.75
C GLN A 3 -17.48 -9.32 -1.82
N PHE A 4 -16.94 -9.77 -2.95
CA PHE A 4 -15.51 -9.78 -3.23
C PHE A 4 -15.20 -8.66 -4.22
N VAL A 5 -14.19 -7.86 -3.91
CA VAL A 5 -13.81 -6.66 -4.67
C VAL A 5 -12.32 -6.71 -4.91
N PHE A 6 -11.88 -6.36 -6.12
CA PHE A 6 -10.45 -6.15 -6.36
C PHE A 6 -10.09 -4.70 -6.03
N ASP A 7 -9.20 -4.50 -5.07
CA ASP A 7 -8.87 -3.17 -4.54
C ASP A 7 -8.30 -2.21 -5.59
N SER A 8 -7.49 -2.70 -6.54
CA SER A 8 -6.84 -1.81 -7.52
C SER A 8 -7.78 -1.27 -8.58
N CYS A 9 -8.79 -2.05 -9.01
CA CYS A 9 -9.72 -1.62 -10.07
C CYS A 9 -11.18 -1.41 -9.60
N GLY A 10 -11.49 -1.75 -8.34
CA GLY A 10 -12.81 -1.56 -7.73
C GLY A 10 -13.92 -2.48 -8.27
N ARG A 11 -13.59 -3.44 -9.13
CA ARG A 11 -14.58 -4.35 -9.72
C ARG A 11 -15.14 -5.27 -8.64
N VAL A 12 -16.44 -5.54 -8.70
CA VAL A 12 -17.14 -6.46 -7.79
C VAL A 12 -17.37 -7.80 -8.51
N LYS A 13 -17.04 -8.91 -7.85
CA LYS A 13 -17.18 -10.26 -8.41
C LYS A 13 -18.65 -10.65 -8.59
N ALA A 14 -19.03 -11.04 -9.80
CA ALA A 14 -20.34 -11.65 -10.06
C ALA A 14 -20.37 -13.15 -9.65
N PRO A 15 -21.55 -13.73 -9.35
CA PRO A 15 -21.67 -15.09 -8.82
C PRO A 15 -21.05 -16.20 -9.68
N ARG A 16 -21.05 -16.04 -11.01
CA ARG A 16 -20.53 -17.03 -11.97
C ARG A 16 -19.26 -16.59 -12.68
N GLU A 17 -18.65 -15.51 -12.23
CA GLU A 17 -17.44 -15.00 -12.85
C GLU A 17 -16.21 -15.74 -12.35
N THR A 18 -15.30 -16.08 -13.27
CA THR A 18 -14.01 -16.66 -12.94
C THR A 18 -13.07 -15.56 -12.46
N TRP A 19 -12.62 -15.68 -11.22
CA TRP A 19 -11.65 -14.78 -10.60
C TRP A 19 -10.48 -15.60 -10.10
N ILE A 20 -9.34 -14.94 -9.92
CA ILE A 20 -8.15 -15.55 -9.35
C ILE A 20 -8.04 -15.06 -7.90
N VAL A 21 -7.62 -15.92 -6.99
CA VAL A 21 -7.35 -15.54 -5.60
C VAL A 21 -5.90 -15.83 -5.26
N GLY A 22 -5.27 -14.89 -4.57
CA GLY A 22 -3.96 -15.08 -3.96
C GLY A 22 -4.02 -14.83 -2.46
N ILE A 23 -2.98 -15.25 -1.74
CA ILE A 23 -2.70 -14.80 -0.37
C ILE A 23 -1.42 -13.98 -0.39
N ALA A 24 -1.52 -12.72 0.06
CA ALA A 24 -0.38 -11.87 0.30
C ALA A 24 0.23 -12.16 1.66
N ALA A 25 1.55 -12.17 1.74
CA ALA A 25 2.31 -12.25 2.97
C ALA A 25 3.43 -11.21 2.94
N GLU A 26 3.68 -10.57 4.06
CA GLU A 26 4.81 -9.66 4.23
C GLU A 26 5.59 -10.06 5.48
N ALA A 27 6.87 -10.35 5.30
CA ALA A 27 7.81 -10.62 6.38
C ALA A 27 8.72 -9.41 6.53
N VAL A 28 8.55 -8.65 7.63
CA VAL A 28 9.37 -7.48 7.95
C VAL A 28 10.39 -7.86 9.02
N GLY A 29 11.67 -7.88 8.64
CA GLY A 29 12.80 -8.05 9.54
C GLY A 29 13.49 -6.72 9.86
N MET A 30 14.51 -6.75 10.73
CA MET A 30 15.27 -5.55 11.13
C MET A 30 15.99 -4.86 9.95
N THR A 31 16.42 -5.63 8.96
CA THR A 31 17.27 -5.13 7.84
C THR A 31 16.62 -5.27 6.47
N ALA A 32 15.53 -6.03 6.35
CA ALA A 32 14.88 -6.31 5.09
C ALA A 32 13.39 -6.57 5.28
N ALA A 33 12.59 -6.18 4.30
CA ALA A 33 11.20 -6.61 4.16
C ALA A 33 11.08 -7.50 2.91
N ARG A 34 10.35 -8.60 3.03
CA ARG A 34 10.04 -9.52 1.93
C ARG A 34 8.54 -9.60 1.74
N ARG A 35 8.08 -9.30 0.53
CA ARG A 35 6.69 -9.47 0.12
C ARG A 35 6.56 -10.73 -0.71
N GLU A 36 5.50 -11.49 -0.48
CA GLU A 36 5.18 -12.70 -1.23
C GLU A 36 3.69 -12.73 -1.54
N VAL A 37 3.33 -13.27 -2.69
CA VAL A 37 1.94 -13.52 -3.06
C VAL A 37 1.84 -14.94 -3.59
N THR A 38 1.10 -15.79 -2.88
CA THR A 38 0.84 -17.16 -3.31
C THR A 38 -0.46 -17.18 -4.11
N ILE A 39 -0.36 -17.41 -5.42
CA ILE A 39 -1.52 -17.49 -6.32
C ILE A 39 -2.09 -18.91 -6.30
N LYS A 40 -3.42 -19.04 -6.12
CA LYS A 40 -4.11 -20.33 -6.24
C LYS A 40 -4.46 -20.62 -7.71
N SER A 41 -4.45 -21.89 -8.09
CA SER A 41 -4.87 -22.36 -9.41
C SER A 41 -6.34 -22.07 -9.68
N ASP A 42 -7.17 -22.17 -8.64
CA ASP A 42 -8.61 -22.08 -8.72
C ASP A 42 -9.16 -21.11 -7.67
N TRP A 43 -10.35 -20.59 -7.95
CA TRP A 43 -11.11 -19.83 -6.97
C TRP A 43 -11.59 -20.74 -5.85
N ASP A 44 -11.06 -20.52 -4.64
CA ASP A 44 -11.51 -21.17 -3.43
C ASP A 44 -12.13 -20.15 -2.47
N ARG A 45 -13.35 -20.44 -2.00
CA ARG A 45 -14.09 -19.55 -1.11
C ARG A 45 -13.42 -19.43 0.27
N VAL A 46 -12.79 -20.48 0.77
CA VAL A 46 -12.10 -20.47 2.06
C VAL A 46 -10.92 -19.51 2.00
N THR A 47 -10.12 -19.61 0.94
CA THR A 47 -9.04 -18.67 0.64
C THR A 47 -9.57 -17.26 0.41
N ALA A 48 -10.67 -17.10 -0.32
CA ALA A 48 -11.20 -15.78 -0.68
C ALA A 48 -11.69 -14.95 0.53
N VAL A 49 -12.06 -15.58 1.64
CA VAL A 49 -12.44 -14.87 2.87
C VAL A 49 -11.26 -14.69 3.84
N HIS A 50 -10.07 -15.16 3.48
CA HIS A 50 -8.88 -15.01 4.31
C HIS A 50 -8.53 -13.51 4.46
N PRO A 51 -8.09 -13.04 5.65
CA PRO A 51 -7.79 -11.62 5.87
C PRO A 51 -6.71 -11.04 4.95
N LEU A 52 -5.82 -11.90 4.46
CA LEU A 52 -4.73 -11.54 3.54
C LEU A 52 -5.01 -11.96 2.09
N ALA A 53 -6.28 -12.26 1.76
CA ALA A 53 -6.66 -12.61 0.40
C ALA A 53 -6.56 -11.39 -0.52
N VAL A 54 -6.04 -11.61 -1.73
CA VAL A 54 -6.06 -10.64 -2.83
C VAL A 54 -6.85 -11.25 -3.97
N HIS A 55 -7.86 -10.53 -4.47
CA HIS A 55 -8.77 -11.04 -5.49
C HIS A 55 -8.49 -10.38 -6.83
N PHE A 56 -8.22 -11.13 -7.90
CA PHE A 56 -7.96 -10.56 -9.22
C PHE A 56 -9.11 -10.86 -10.18
N CYS A 57 -9.63 -9.82 -10.81
CA CYS A 57 -10.72 -9.95 -11.78
C CYS A 57 -10.28 -10.39 -13.17
N SER A 58 -8.97 -10.41 -13.45
CA SER A 58 -8.37 -10.89 -14.71
C SER A 58 -6.90 -11.22 -14.53
N LEU A 59 -6.31 -11.97 -15.46
CA LEU A 59 -4.86 -12.21 -15.50
C LEU A 59 -4.07 -10.91 -15.63
N LYS A 60 -4.52 -9.99 -16.48
CA LYS A 60 -3.92 -8.67 -16.63
C LYS A 60 -3.85 -7.91 -15.30
N CYS A 61 -4.97 -7.85 -14.57
CA CYS A 61 -5.02 -7.19 -13.27
C CYS A 61 -4.09 -7.84 -12.23
N LYS A 62 -3.92 -9.16 -12.29
CA LYS A 62 -2.93 -9.87 -11.46
C LYS A 62 -1.51 -9.46 -11.84
N ASP A 63 -1.19 -9.44 -13.13
CA ASP A 63 0.15 -9.11 -13.60
C ASP A 63 0.51 -7.65 -13.30
N ASP A 64 -0.42 -6.71 -13.53
CA ASP A 64 -0.25 -5.29 -13.19
C ASP A 64 -0.01 -5.11 -11.68
N TYR A 65 -0.80 -5.80 -10.84
CA TYR A 65 -0.61 -5.78 -9.39
C TYR A 65 0.76 -6.33 -8.97
N MET A 66 1.20 -7.44 -9.55
CA MET A 66 2.50 -8.04 -9.22
C MET A 66 3.65 -7.15 -9.69
N ALA A 67 3.52 -6.52 -10.86
CA ALA A 67 4.49 -5.57 -11.37
C ALA A 67 4.62 -4.34 -10.46
N GLU A 68 3.51 -3.81 -9.96
CA GLU A 68 3.51 -2.70 -8.99
C GLU A 68 4.10 -3.12 -7.63
N LEU A 69 3.74 -4.30 -7.13
CA LEU A 69 4.18 -4.78 -5.82
C LEU A 69 5.69 -5.03 -5.74
N PHE A 70 6.27 -5.49 -6.85
CA PHE A 70 7.69 -5.83 -6.98
C PHE A 70 8.47 -4.84 -7.85
N ALA A 71 7.87 -3.70 -8.19
CA ALA A 71 8.59 -2.63 -8.85
C ALA A 71 9.79 -2.24 -7.98
N PRO A 72 11.00 -2.11 -8.54
CA PRO A 72 12.12 -1.59 -7.78
C PRO A 72 11.72 -0.19 -7.28
N GLU A 73 11.69 -0.03 -5.96
CA GLU A 73 11.52 1.29 -5.35
C GLU A 73 12.56 2.20 -5.99
N ALA A 74 12.11 3.23 -6.71
CA ALA A 74 13.00 4.22 -7.27
C ALA A 74 13.81 4.76 -6.09
N SER A 75 15.09 4.42 -6.04
CA SER A 75 15.97 4.80 -4.95
C SER A 75 15.80 6.29 -4.72
N SER A 76 15.25 6.66 -3.56
CA SER A 76 15.25 8.04 -3.12
C SER A 76 16.72 8.38 -2.82
N GLU A 77 17.47 8.71 -3.87
CA GLU A 77 18.76 9.35 -3.76
C GLU A 77 18.49 10.69 -3.09
N LYS A 78 18.79 10.77 -1.79
CA LYS A 78 18.80 12.04 -1.06
C LYS A 78 19.95 12.88 -1.62
N VAL A 79 19.70 13.62 -2.70
CA VAL A 79 20.63 14.64 -3.17
C VAL A 79 20.49 15.85 -2.25
N MET A 80 21.46 16.02 -1.35
CA MET A 80 21.54 17.19 -0.48
C MET A 80 22.07 18.38 -1.31
N VAL A 81 21.19 19.29 -1.75
CA VAL A 81 21.59 20.55 -2.40
C VAL A 81 21.20 21.74 -1.54
N GLY A 82 22.07 22.15 -0.62
CA GLY A 82 22.00 23.44 0.05
C GLY A 82 20.79 23.68 0.98
N PRO A 83 20.60 24.92 1.48
CA PRO A 83 19.81 25.21 2.68
C PRO A 83 18.28 25.26 2.47
N THR A 84 17.76 24.78 1.34
CA THR A 84 16.32 24.82 1.05
C THR A 84 15.82 23.41 0.77
N GLU A 85 15.22 22.77 1.78
CA GLU A 85 14.52 21.49 1.61
C GLU A 85 13.30 21.69 0.71
N VAL A 86 13.40 21.29 -0.56
CA VAL A 86 12.23 21.02 -1.40
C VAL A 86 12.09 19.51 -1.50
N VAL A 87 11.26 18.94 -0.63
CA VAL A 87 10.89 17.53 -0.70
C VAL A 87 9.81 17.39 -1.78
N VAL A 88 10.19 16.85 -2.95
CA VAL A 88 9.21 16.36 -3.92
C VAL A 88 8.99 14.89 -3.62
N GLU A 89 7.99 14.59 -2.80
CA GLU A 89 7.45 13.23 -2.68
C GLU A 89 6.71 12.89 -3.98
N ARG A 90 7.23 11.92 -4.73
CA ARG A 90 6.41 11.16 -5.67
C ARG A 90 6.01 9.87 -4.97
N SER A 91 4.73 9.81 -4.59
CA SER A 91 4.11 8.63 -4.00
C SER A 91 4.26 7.42 -4.92
N GLY A 92 4.90 6.36 -4.43
CA GLY A 92 4.61 5.00 -4.91
C GLY A 92 3.14 4.62 -4.68
N PRO A 93 2.70 3.42 -5.07
CA PRO A 93 1.29 3.03 -4.97
C PRO A 93 0.84 3.06 -3.50
N ALA A 94 0.12 4.12 -3.16
CA ALA A 94 -0.09 4.55 -1.80
C ALA A 94 -1.26 3.80 -1.14
N ILE A 95 -0.97 2.96 -0.15
CA ILE A 95 -1.92 2.78 0.96
C ILE A 95 -1.83 4.05 1.81
N ARG A 96 -2.76 4.98 1.57
CA ARG A 96 -2.83 6.27 2.24
C ARG A 96 -3.09 6.10 3.74
N ARG A 97 -2.06 6.18 4.58
CA ARG A 97 -2.22 6.54 6.00
C ARG A 97 -1.85 8.01 6.19
N VAL A 98 -2.86 8.87 6.20
CA VAL A 98 -2.71 10.28 6.55
C VAL A 98 -2.57 10.38 8.08
N VAL A 99 -1.37 10.71 8.57
CA VAL A 99 -1.15 11.09 9.97
C VAL A 99 -0.95 12.60 10.03
N THR A 100 -1.95 13.33 10.51
CA THR A 100 -1.86 14.78 10.73
C THR A 100 -1.12 15.05 12.04
N LYS A 101 0.17 15.45 11.99
CA LYS A 101 0.86 15.98 13.16
C LYS A 101 0.54 17.47 13.32
N LEU A 102 -0.21 17.81 14.36
CA LEU A 102 -0.46 19.19 14.77
C LEU A 102 0.83 19.80 15.36
N LYS A 103 1.36 20.86 14.75
CA LYS A 103 2.51 21.63 15.29
C LYS A 103 2.09 22.30 16.61
N SER A 104 2.69 21.90 17.72
CA SER A 104 2.57 22.62 18.99
C SER A 104 3.15 24.04 18.85
N ARG A 105 2.30 25.06 18.98
CA ARG A 105 2.73 26.46 19.09
C ARG A 105 3.45 26.68 20.42
N SER A 106 4.68 27.19 20.37
CA SER A 106 5.40 27.71 21.54
C SER A 106 4.64 28.90 22.15
N PRO A 107 4.46 28.99 23.49
CA PRO A 107 3.84 30.14 24.11
C PRO A 107 4.84 31.30 24.23
N ARG A 108 4.47 32.43 23.61
CA ARG A 108 5.13 33.73 23.71
C ARG A 108 4.83 34.35 25.09
N GLY A 109 5.77 34.24 26.04
CA GLY A 109 5.67 34.87 27.36
C GLY A 109 6.14 36.33 27.34
N LYS A 110 5.25 37.25 27.75
CA LYS A 110 5.44 38.71 27.79
C LYS A 110 6.44 39.19 28.86
N LYS A 111 6.99 40.38 28.59
CA LYS A 111 7.72 41.32 29.46
C LYS A 111 7.18 41.40 30.90
N ARG A 112 8.09 41.61 31.87
CA ARG A 112 7.81 42.30 33.14
C ARG A 112 8.87 43.37 33.39
N ALA A 113 8.40 44.52 33.86
CA ALA A 113 9.17 45.68 34.29
C ALA A 113 9.79 45.45 35.68
N ALA A 114 10.94 46.10 35.90
CA ALA A 114 11.40 46.63 37.18
C ALA A 114 12.26 47.86 36.85
#